data_AF-A0A842KUW8-F1
#
_entry.id   AF-A0A842KUW8-F1
#
_cell.length_a   1.000
_cell.length_b   1.000
_cell.length_c   1.000
_cell.angle_alpha   90.00
_cell.angle_beta   90.00
_cell.angle_gamma   90.00
#
_symmetry.space_group_name_H-M   'P 1'
#
loop_
_entity.id
_entity.type
_entity.pdbx_description
1 polymer ?
#
loop_
_entity_poly.entity_id
_entity_poly.type
_entity_poly.pdbx_seq_one_letter_code
_entity_poly.pdbx_strand_id
1 'polypeptide(L)'
;IKQAEELIKKACTKQKNTMIREPEEGIINVKHFENAMKELIRGEDYIYKSLPYHKLSKEEALGFCQHLLKAREKIDRILSDFKVLEMEDLKDKIRKLSVDTLIITTKSDTKKSLIKRGIKAPHIIVTGAPLSIEDMKKINPKIPEKTLKNIKKRIEHTKDDIERKIKKMSIKKVIVLAETNPTSKLIAERAKELYNAKIILDENPKDITDDKLIKILSK
;
A
#
# COMPACT_ATOMS: atom_id res chain seq x y z
N ILE A 1 20.85 15.30 -11.35
CA ILE A 1 20.58 16.33 -10.32
C ILE A 1 19.09 16.36 -9.94
N LYS A 2 18.17 16.56 -10.90
CA LYS A 2 16.71 16.54 -10.65
C LYS A 2 16.18 15.33 -9.89
N GLN A 3 16.71 14.13 -10.13
CA GLN A 3 16.22 12.88 -9.51
C GLN A 3 16.55 12.77 -8.01
N ALA A 4 17.73 13.24 -7.59
CA ALA A 4 18.15 13.25 -6.18
C ALA A 4 17.46 14.38 -5.40
N GLU A 5 17.29 15.55 -6.02
CA GLU A 5 16.47 16.63 -5.47
C GLU A 5 15.00 16.25 -5.38
N GLU A 6 14.45 15.46 -6.33
CA GLU A 6 13.10 14.92 -6.22
C GLU A 6 12.99 13.86 -5.11
N LEU A 7 14.01 13.04 -4.89
CA LEU A 7 14.05 12.06 -3.80
C LEU A 7 14.16 12.75 -2.43
N ILE A 8 14.97 13.80 -2.32
CA ILE A 8 15.09 14.63 -1.12
C ILE A 8 13.81 15.47 -0.92
N LYS A 9 13.23 16.06 -1.98
CA LYS A 9 11.92 16.72 -1.89
C LYS A 9 10.82 15.73 -1.54
N LYS A 10 10.80 14.49 -2.05
CA LYS A 10 9.85 13.44 -1.67
C LYS A 10 10.05 12.94 -0.23
N ALA A 11 11.28 12.95 0.27
CA ALA A 11 11.60 12.66 1.66
C ALA A 11 11.22 13.83 2.61
N CYS A 12 11.39 15.08 2.17
CA CYS A 12 11.08 16.29 2.93
C CYS A 12 9.62 16.77 2.79
N THR A 13 8.88 16.39 1.74
CA THR A 13 7.45 16.76 1.54
C THR A 13 6.48 15.98 2.42
N LYS A 14 6.97 15.11 3.31
CA LYS A 14 6.21 14.69 4.49
C LYS A 14 6.31 15.73 5.63
N GLN A 15 6.20 17.02 5.34
CA GLN A 15 5.58 17.92 6.30
C GLN A 15 4.07 17.66 6.26
N LYS A 16 3.68 16.51 6.82
CA LYS A 16 2.35 16.39 7.44
C LYS A 16 2.30 17.50 8.49
N ASN A 17 1.15 18.16 8.64
CA ASN A 17 0.87 19.01 9.79
C ASN A 17 1.24 18.25 11.06
N THR A 18 2.45 18.45 11.59
CA THR A 18 2.88 17.88 12.85
C THR A 18 2.24 18.73 13.92
N MET A 19 0.99 18.41 14.26
CA MET A 19 0.43 18.84 15.54
C MET A 19 1.27 18.17 16.61
N ILE A 20 2.20 18.94 17.20
CA ILE A 20 2.95 18.53 18.37
C ILE A 20 1.93 18.50 19.51
N ARG A 21 1.63 17.32 20.02
CA ARG A 21 0.75 17.14 21.17
C ARG A 21 1.56 17.14 22.46
N GLU A 22 0.88 17.38 23.58
CA GLU A 22 1.48 17.12 24.88
C GLU A 22 1.86 15.64 24.98
N PRO A 23 3.03 15.30 25.56
CA PRO A 23 3.44 13.92 25.74
C PRO A 23 2.46 13.16 26.65
N GLU A 24 2.06 11.96 26.23
CA GLU A 24 1.31 11.01 27.05
C GLU A 24 2.25 9.95 27.66
N GLU A 25 1.75 9.17 28.62
CA GLU A 25 2.48 8.01 29.15
C GLU A 25 2.86 7.02 28.04
N GLY A 26 4.09 6.52 28.08
CA GLY A 26 4.63 5.63 27.07
C GLY A 26 5.87 4.89 27.56
N ILE A 27 6.36 3.96 26.74
CA ILE A 27 7.55 3.16 27.05
C ILE A 27 8.66 3.56 26.08
N ILE A 28 9.83 3.91 26.61
CA ILE A 28 10.99 4.21 25.77
C ILE A 28 11.40 2.96 24.99
N ASN A 29 11.33 3.03 23.67
CA ASN A 29 11.92 2.02 22.80
C ASN A 29 13.45 2.19 22.77
N VAL A 30 14.13 1.55 23.72
CA VAL A 30 15.60 1.61 23.91
C VAL A 30 16.35 1.33 22.61
N LYS A 31 15.88 0.35 21.82
CA LYS A 31 16.50 -0.01 20.54
C LYS A 31 16.39 1.12 19.51
N HIS A 32 15.26 1.83 19.43
CA HIS A 32 15.14 2.99 18.54
C HIS A 32 16.04 4.12 19.01
N PHE A 33 16.13 4.36 20.32
CA PHE A 33 17.00 5.38 20.89
C PHE A 33 18.48 5.10 20.61
N GLU A 34 18.96 3.89 20.89
CA GLU A 34 20.34 3.47 20.58
C GLU A 34 20.68 3.61 19.09
N ASN A 35 19.75 3.25 18.21
CA ASN A 35 19.97 3.37 16.77
C ASN A 35 20.01 4.82 16.31
N ALA A 36 19.18 5.70 16.89
CA ALA A 36 19.26 7.14 16.64
C ALA A 36 20.65 7.66 17.01
N MET A 37 21.12 7.33 18.22
CA MET A 37 22.44 7.72 18.72
C MET A 37 23.57 7.20 17.83
N LYS A 38 23.53 5.93 17.42
CA LYS A 38 24.54 5.35 16.51
C LYS A 38 24.62 6.08 15.17
N GLU A 39 23.48 6.49 14.60
CA GLU A 39 23.48 7.28 13.36
C GLU A 39 24.03 8.70 13.56
N LEU A 40 23.74 9.34 14.70
CA LEU A 40 24.32 10.65 15.02
C LEU A 40 25.84 10.57 15.23
N ILE A 41 26.32 9.55 15.94
CA ILE A 41 27.76 9.30 16.13
C ILE A 41 28.44 9.06 14.77
N ARG A 42 27.83 8.30 13.86
CA ARG A 42 28.35 8.14 12.48
C ARG A 42 28.37 9.48 11.72
N GLY A 43 27.40 10.34 11.96
CA GLY A 43 27.36 11.69 11.41
C GLY A 43 28.46 12.60 11.97
N GLU A 44 28.91 12.36 13.20
CA GLU A 44 29.96 13.13 13.89
C GLU A 44 31.29 13.09 13.14
N ASP A 45 31.62 11.97 12.47
CA ASP A 45 32.84 11.84 11.65
C ASP A 45 32.98 12.97 10.63
N TYR A 46 31.86 13.46 10.08
CA TYR A 46 31.87 14.56 9.12
C TYR A 46 32.23 15.88 9.76
N ILE A 47 31.96 16.08 11.06
CA ILE A 47 32.34 17.29 11.80
C ILE A 47 33.86 17.37 11.92
N TYR A 48 34.51 16.28 12.35
CA TYR A 48 35.97 16.23 12.48
C TYR A 48 36.67 16.37 11.13
N LYS A 49 36.19 15.65 10.10
CA LYS A 49 36.79 15.67 8.75
C LYS A 49 36.70 17.03 8.06
N SER A 50 35.74 17.86 8.45
CA SER A 50 35.45 19.13 7.80
C SER A 50 35.98 20.35 8.55
N LEU A 51 36.71 20.16 9.66
CA LEU A 51 37.34 21.25 10.39
C LEU A 51 38.31 22.06 9.50
N PRO A 52 38.47 23.36 9.77
CA PRO A 52 37.74 24.16 10.76
C PRO A 52 36.42 24.74 10.23
N TYR A 53 36.17 24.66 8.92
CA TYR A 53 35.10 25.43 8.26
C TYR A 53 33.78 24.69 8.10
N HIS A 54 33.77 23.39 8.39
CA HIS A 54 32.63 22.49 8.25
C HIS A 54 32.00 22.46 6.85
N LYS A 55 32.83 22.72 5.83
CA LYS A 55 32.40 22.71 4.44
C LYS A 55 32.48 21.30 3.88
N LEU A 56 31.32 20.73 3.57
CA LEU A 56 31.21 19.41 2.94
C LEU A 56 31.09 19.54 1.42
N SER A 57 31.78 18.66 0.70
CA SER A 57 31.49 18.41 -0.71
C SER A 57 30.08 17.84 -0.88
N LYS A 58 29.60 17.78 -2.12
CA LYS A 58 28.27 17.24 -2.41
C LYS A 58 28.09 15.79 -1.97
N GLU A 59 29.13 14.97 -2.11
CA GLU A 59 29.12 13.55 -1.74
C GLU A 59 29.13 13.39 -0.22
N GLU A 60 29.95 14.18 0.48
CA GLU A 60 30.00 14.19 1.94
C GLU A 60 28.68 14.72 2.54
N ALA A 61 28.13 15.80 1.97
CA ALA A 61 26.84 16.34 2.38
C ALA A 61 25.72 15.32 2.20
N LEU A 62 25.75 14.50 1.14
CA LEU A 62 24.80 13.42 0.94
C LEU A 62 24.92 12.37 2.06
N GLY A 63 26.14 11.92 2.38
CA GLY A 63 26.38 10.94 3.44
C GLY A 63 25.96 11.45 4.81
N PHE A 64 26.37 12.67 5.17
CA PHE A 64 25.99 13.34 6.42
C PHE A 64 24.46 13.47 6.55
N CYS A 65 23.79 14.00 5.51
CA CYS A 65 22.33 14.13 5.52
C CYS A 65 21.61 12.78 5.63
N GLN A 66 22.14 11.71 5.04
CA GLN A 66 21.55 10.37 5.18
C GLN A 66 21.56 9.89 6.63
N HIS A 67 22.64 10.12 7.38
CA HIS A 67 22.70 9.78 8.80
C HIS A 67 21.69 10.59 9.62
N LEU A 68 21.57 11.90 9.38
CA LEU A 68 20.58 12.75 10.04
C LEU A 68 19.14 12.31 9.77
N LEU A 69 18.82 11.97 8.52
CA LEU A 69 17.48 11.49 8.15
C LEU A 69 17.15 10.15 8.82
N LYS A 70 18.12 9.23 8.90
CA LYS A 70 17.93 7.95 9.60
C LYS A 70 17.72 8.16 11.10
N ALA A 71 18.51 9.03 11.73
CA ALA A 71 18.36 9.38 13.14
C ALA A 71 16.97 9.99 13.40
N ARG A 72 16.56 10.97 12.58
CA ARG A 72 15.24 11.59 12.65
C ARG A 72 14.11 10.57 12.56
N GLU A 73 14.18 9.61 11.63
CA GLU A 73 13.15 8.57 11.50
C GLU A 73 13.00 7.74 12.80
N LYS A 74 14.09 7.52 13.55
CA LYS A 74 14.03 6.81 14.83
C LYS A 74 13.48 7.70 15.95
N ILE A 75 13.88 8.97 15.98
CA ILE A 75 13.37 9.97 16.92
C ILE A 75 11.86 10.15 16.74
N ASP A 76 11.39 10.27 15.49
CA ASP A 76 9.96 10.41 15.18
C ASP A 76 9.13 9.22 15.71
N ARG A 77 9.67 8.00 15.62
CA ARG A 77 9.02 6.80 16.20
C ARG A 77 8.96 6.85 17.71
N ILE A 78 10.04 7.24 18.37
CA ILE A 78 10.07 7.40 19.83
C ILE A 78 9.03 8.44 20.25
N LEU A 79 9.00 9.60 19.58
CA LEU A 79 8.02 10.64 19.85
C LEU A 79 6.58 10.19 19.57
N SER A 80 6.38 9.27 18.62
CA SER A 80 5.07 8.64 18.38
C SER A 80 4.64 7.69 19.51
N ASP A 81 5.58 7.04 20.19
CA ASP A 81 5.28 6.16 21.33
C ASP A 81 4.70 6.97 22.51
N PHE A 82 5.07 8.25 22.62
CA PHE A 82 4.54 9.21 23.61
C PHE A 82 3.43 10.11 23.06
N LYS A 83 2.84 9.79 21.90
CA LYS A 83 1.78 10.57 21.21
C LYS A 83 2.13 12.02 20.85
N VAL A 84 3.36 12.46 21.08
CA VAL A 84 3.87 13.79 20.72
C VAL A 84 3.81 14.02 19.22
N LEU A 85 4.11 12.97 18.44
CA LEU A 85 4.03 12.97 16.99
C LEU A 85 2.97 11.99 16.50
N GLU A 86 1.95 12.49 15.80
CA GLU A 86 1.06 11.63 15.01
C GLU A 86 1.78 11.12 13.76
N MET A 87 2.48 10.00 13.91
CA MET A 87 2.79 9.17 12.75
C MET A 87 1.49 8.50 12.31
N GLU A 88 0.86 9.01 11.25
CA GLU A 88 -0.24 8.28 10.60
C GLU A 88 0.34 6.91 10.18
N ASP A 89 0.03 5.86 10.94
CA ASP A 89 0.40 4.50 10.56
C ASP A 89 -0.26 4.25 9.20
N LEU A 90 0.57 4.06 8.17
CA LEU A 90 0.11 3.83 6.81
C LEU A 90 -0.87 2.65 6.77
N LYS A 91 -0.67 1.67 7.65
CA LYS A 91 -1.55 0.51 7.81
C LYS A 91 -2.93 0.93 8.33
N ASP A 92 -2.99 1.78 9.34
CA ASP A 92 -4.26 2.31 9.86
C ASP A 92 -4.95 3.24 8.87
N LYS A 93 -4.18 4.04 8.13
CA LYS A 93 -4.72 4.85 7.04
C LYS A 93 -5.34 3.99 5.94
N ILE A 94 -4.61 2.98 5.45
CA ILE A 94 -5.10 2.04 4.45
C ILE A 94 -6.33 1.30 4.98
N ARG A 95 -6.30 0.85 6.24
CA ARG A 95 -7.44 0.20 6.90
C ARG A 95 -8.67 1.10 6.88
N LYS A 96 -8.55 2.35 7.35
CA LYS A 96 -9.65 3.34 7.37
C LYS A 96 -10.21 3.61 5.97
N LEU A 97 -9.33 3.80 4.98
CA LEU A 97 -9.72 4.04 3.58
C LEU A 97 -10.34 2.81 2.89
N SER A 98 -10.17 1.60 3.45
CA SER A 98 -10.69 0.35 2.87
C SER A 98 -12.02 -0.12 3.47
N VAL A 99 -12.55 0.56 4.50
CA VAL A 99 -13.71 0.10 5.29
C VAL A 99 -14.99 -0.05 4.45
N ASP A 100 -15.17 0.73 3.40
CA ASP A 100 -16.35 0.68 2.52
C ASP A 100 -15.98 0.25 1.09
N THR A 101 -14.80 -0.35 0.93
CA THR A 101 -14.26 -0.78 -0.36
C THR A 101 -14.17 -2.30 -0.44
N LEU A 102 -14.59 -2.87 -1.57
CA LEU A 102 -14.39 -4.28 -1.92
C LEU A 102 -13.37 -4.37 -3.04
N ILE A 103 -12.29 -5.12 -2.83
CA ILE A 103 -11.22 -5.34 -3.80
C ILE A 103 -11.36 -6.71 -4.42
N ILE A 104 -11.44 -6.77 -5.74
CA ILE A 104 -11.39 -7.99 -6.54
C ILE A 104 -9.99 -8.11 -7.14
N THR A 105 -9.30 -9.22 -6.87
CA THR A 105 -7.98 -9.55 -7.42
C THR A 105 -8.02 -10.93 -8.06
N THR A 106 -7.06 -11.24 -8.92
CA THR A 106 -6.93 -12.54 -9.57
C THR A 106 -6.01 -13.51 -8.84
N LYS A 107 -5.07 -13.00 -8.04
CA LYS A 107 -4.07 -13.82 -7.35
C LYS A 107 -4.11 -13.70 -5.82
N SER A 108 -3.74 -14.80 -5.16
CA SER A 108 -3.76 -14.92 -3.70
C SER A 108 -2.61 -14.22 -3.00
N ASP A 109 -1.48 -14.05 -3.67
CA ASP A 109 -0.33 -13.28 -3.21
C ASP A 109 -0.63 -11.78 -3.11
N THR A 110 -1.36 -11.21 -4.08
CA THR A 110 -1.91 -9.85 -3.99
C THR A 110 -2.81 -9.72 -2.76
N LYS A 111 -3.71 -10.67 -2.51
CA LYS A 111 -4.54 -10.69 -1.28
C LYS A 111 -3.67 -10.68 -0.01
N LYS A 112 -2.64 -11.54 0.05
CA LYS A 112 -1.72 -11.60 1.20
C LYS A 112 -0.99 -10.26 1.40
N SER A 113 -0.55 -9.62 0.32
CA SER A 113 0.11 -8.29 0.37
C SER A 113 -0.84 -7.22 0.92
N LEU A 114 -2.08 -7.15 0.44
CA LEU A 114 -3.08 -6.19 0.90
C LEU A 114 -3.45 -6.39 2.39
N ILE A 115 -3.56 -7.64 2.85
CA ILE A 115 -3.83 -7.95 4.26
C ILE A 115 -2.67 -7.48 5.16
N LYS A 116 -1.42 -7.73 4.75
CA LYS A 116 -0.24 -7.24 5.49
C LYS A 116 -0.26 -5.72 5.66
N ARG A 117 -0.79 -5.01 4.68
CA ARG A 117 -0.94 -3.53 4.65
C ARG A 117 -2.20 -3.01 5.35
N GLY A 118 -3.00 -3.87 5.98
CA GLY A 118 -4.10 -3.46 6.86
C GLY A 118 -5.52 -3.62 6.28
N ILE A 119 -5.66 -4.06 5.03
CA ILE A 119 -6.99 -4.33 4.45
C ILE A 119 -7.54 -5.63 5.03
N LYS A 120 -8.76 -5.58 5.58
CA LYS A 120 -9.39 -6.75 6.19
C LYS A 120 -9.74 -7.80 5.12
N ALA A 121 -9.46 -9.07 5.40
CA ALA A 121 -9.68 -10.18 4.46
C ALA A 121 -11.11 -10.26 3.85
N PRO A 122 -12.21 -9.96 4.58
CA PRO A 122 -13.56 -9.93 4.00
C PRO A 122 -13.75 -8.91 2.87
N HIS A 123 -12.96 -7.84 2.85
CA HIS A 123 -12.96 -6.80 1.80
C HIS A 123 -12.19 -7.21 0.55
N ILE A 124 -11.69 -8.45 0.47
CA ILE A 124 -10.90 -8.93 -0.67
C ILE A 124 -11.50 -10.21 -1.21
N ILE A 125 -11.79 -10.23 -2.51
CA ILE A 125 -12.23 -11.41 -3.26
C ILE A 125 -11.14 -11.77 -4.25
N VAL A 126 -10.77 -13.05 -4.27
CA VAL A 126 -9.84 -13.61 -5.25
C VAL A 126 -10.64 -14.41 -6.25
N THR A 127 -10.64 -14.01 -7.52
CA THR A 127 -11.27 -14.79 -8.59
C THR A 127 -10.29 -15.02 -9.73
N GLY A 128 -9.99 -16.29 -9.99
CA GLY A 128 -9.19 -16.70 -11.16
C GLY A 128 -10.03 -16.96 -12.42
N ALA A 129 -11.35 -16.80 -12.35
CA ALA A 129 -12.26 -17.00 -13.48
C ALA A 129 -13.01 -15.69 -13.81
N PRO A 130 -13.40 -15.47 -15.08
CA PRO A 130 -14.27 -14.37 -15.47
C PRO A 130 -15.58 -14.36 -14.70
N LEU A 131 -16.22 -13.20 -14.63
CA LEU A 131 -17.54 -13.02 -13.99
C LEU A 131 -18.71 -13.34 -14.95
N SER A 132 -18.44 -13.99 -16.09
CA SER A 132 -19.45 -14.38 -17.07
C SER A 132 -19.00 -15.65 -17.82
N ILE A 133 -19.96 -16.46 -18.22
CA ILE A 133 -19.71 -17.69 -18.99
C ILE A 133 -19.25 -17.34 -20.39
N GLU A 134 -19.82 -16.28 -20.98
CA GLU A 134 -19.46 -15.75 -22.29
C GLU A 134 -17.98 -15.37 -22.31
N ASP A 135 -17.51 -14.66 -21.27
CA ASP A 135 -16.10 -14.29 -21.14
C ASP A 135 -15.20 -15.51 -20.92
N MET A 136 -15.69 -16.55 -20.24
CA MET A 136 -14.96 -17.81 -20.13
C MET A 136 -14.77 -18.48 -21.51
N LYS A 137 -15.81 -18.47 -22.36
CA LYS A 137 -15.72 -19.00 -23.73
C LYS A 137 -14.80 -18.17 -24.62
N LYS A 138 -14.68 -16.85 -24.39
CA LYS A 138 -13.67 -16.01 -25.08
C LYS A 138 -12.24 -16.42 -24.74
N ILE A 139 -11.98 -16.75 -23.47
CA ILE A 139 -10.64 -17.18 -23.01
C ILE A 139 -10.32 -18.58 -23.53
N ASN A 140 -11.28 -19.51 -23.48
CA ASN A 140 -11.08 -20.86 -23.97
C ASN A 140 -12.34 -21.37 -24.70
N PRO A 141 -12.38 -21.21 -26.04
CA PRO A 141 -13.52 -21.61 -26.86
C PRO A 141 -13.78 -23.12 -26.89
N LYS A 142 -12.74 -23.95 -26.64
CA LYS A 142 -12.83 -25.42 -26.72
C LYS A 142 -13.13 -26.08 -25.36
N ILE A 143 -13.67 -25.34 -24.40
CA ILE A 143 -14.01 -25.89 -23.07
C ILE A 143 -15.09 -26.99 -23.19
N PRO A 144 -14.86 -28.18 -22.60
CA PRO A 144 -15.89 -29.21 -22.51
C PRO A 144 -17.10 -28.76 -21.68
N GLU A 145 -18.32 -29.16 -22.08
CA GLU A 145 -19.57 -28.74 -21.42
C GLU A 145 -19.62 -29.11 -19.94
N LYS A 146 -19.12 -30.29 -19.57
CA LYS A 146 -19.05 -30.74 -18.18
C LYS A 146 -18.20 -29.80 -17.30
N THR A 147 -17.10 -29.30 -17.84
CA THR A 147 -16.23 -28.31 -17.19
C THR A 147 -16.92 -26.95 -17.13
N LEU A 148 -17.63 -26.55 -18.20
CA LEU A 148 -18.39 -25.31 -18.25
C LEU A 148 -19.47 -25.24 -17.17
N LYS A 149 -20.15 -26.36 -16.88
CA LYS A 149 -21.18 -26.44 -15.82
C LYS A 149 -20.61 -26.17 -14.43
N ASN A 150 -19.42 -26.70 -14.13
CA ASN A 150 -18.73 -26.44 -12.85
C ASN A 150 -18.24 -25.00 -12.75
N ILE A 151 -17.74 -24.44 -13.86
CA ILE A 151 -17.32 -23.03 -13.91
C ILE A 151 -18.53 -22.12 -13.70
N LYS A 152 -19.68 -22.40 -14.34
CA LYS A 152 -20.93 -21.64 -14.18
C LYS A 152 -21.31 -21.50 -12.70
N LYS A 153 -21.36 -22.62 -11.97
CA LYS A 153 -21.64 -22.59 -10.51
C LYS A 153 -20.63 -21.74 -9.74
N ARG A 154 -19.34 -21.83 -10.09
CA ARG A 154 -18.28 -21.02 -9.45
C ARG A 154 -18.45 -19.52 -9.71
N ILE A 155 -18.86 -19.15 -10.93
CA ILE A 155 -19.15 -17.77 -11.32
C ILE A 155 -20.35 -17.26 -10.52
N GLU A 156 -21.44 -18.02 -10.46
CA GLU A 156 -22.64 -17.70 -9.68
C GLU A 156 -22.30 -17.48 -8.20
N HIS A 157 -21.61 -18.44 -7.57
CA HIS A 157 -21.18 -18.28 -6.17
C HIS A 157 -20.30 -17.05 -5.94
N THR A 158 -19.45 -16.69 -6.91
CA THR A 158 -18.59 -15.50 -6.81
C THR A 158 -19.43 -14.23 -6.88
N LYS A 159 -20.42 -14.16 -7.77
CA LYS A 159 -21.35 -13.04 -7.86
C LYS A 159 -22.17 -12.90 -6.57
N ASP A 160 -22.73 -14.01 -6.09
CA ASP A 160 -23.51 -14.02 -4.86
C ASP A 160 -22.67 -13.56 -3.66
N ASP A 161 -21.40 -13.98 -3.57
CA ASP A 161 -20.49 -13.50 -2.52
C ASP A 161 -20.20 -12.00 -2.64
N ILE A 162 -19.97 -11.49 -3.86
CA ILE A 162 -19.78 -10.06 -4.12
C ILE A 162 -21.03 -9.27 -3.67
N GLU A 163 -22.21 -9.64 -4.15
CA GLU A 163 -23.46 -8.94 -3.83
C GLU A 163 -23.78 -8.99 -2.33
N ARG A 164 -23.59 -10.17 -1.72
CA ARG A 164 -23.78 -10.34 -0.27
C ARG A 164 -22.85 -9.44 0.52
N LYS A 165 -21.57 -9.35 0.13
CA LYS A 165 -20.59 -8.47 0.80
C LYS A 165 -20.94 -7.01 0.59
N ILE A 166 -21.35 -6.62 -0.62
CA ILE A 166 -21.78 -5.25 -0.92
C ILE A 166 -22.90 -4.83 0.03
N LYS A 167 -23.94 -5.66 0.16
CA LYS A 167 -25.08 -5.40 1.05
C LYS A 167 -24.70 -5.43 2.53
N LYS A 168 -24.09 -6.53 3.01
CA LYS A 168 -23.83 -6.73 4.45
C LYS A 168 -22.79 -5.78 5.02
N MET A 169 -21.80 -5.39 4.22
CA MET A 169 -20.68 -4.58 4.68
C MET A 169 -20.82 -3.10 4.28
N SER A 170 -21.97 -2.71 3.71
CA SER A 170 -22.23 -1.34 3.23
C SER A 170 -21.14 -0.83 2.31
N ILE A 171 -20.69 -1.68 1.38
CA ILE A 171 -19.63 -1.33 0.42
C ILE A 171 -20.16 -0.27 -0.52
N LYS A 172 -19.46 0.86 -0.60
CA LYS A 172 -19.77 1.96 -1.52
C LYS A 172 -18.95 1.87 -2.81
N LYS A 173 -17.84 1.14 -2.78
CA LYS A 173 -16.86 1.13 -3.86
C LYS A 173 -16.32 -0.26 -4.14
N VAL A 174 -16.32 -0.64 -5.42
CA VAL A 174 -15.68 -1.88 -5.87
C VAL A 174 -14.45 -1.51 -6.70
N ILE A 175 -13.33 -2.17 -6.45
CA ILE A 175 -12.07 -1.97 -7.18
C ILE A 175 -11.60 -3.32 -7.71
N VAL A 176 -11.26 -3.37 -8.98
CA VAL A 176 -10.49 -4.48 -9.55
C VAL A 176 -9.02 -4.10 -9.52
N LEU A 177 -8.22 -4.82 -8.73
CA LEU A 177 -6.76 -4.68 -8.67
C LEU A 177 -6.13 -5.99 -9.15
N ALA A 178 -5.69 -6.02 -10.39
CA ALA A 178 -5.24 -7.25 -11.04
C ALA A 178 -4.07 -6.98 -12.00
N GLU A 179 -3.43 -8.07 -12.45
CA GLU A 179 -2.36 -8.01 -13.43
C GLU A 179 -2.85 -7.62 -14.82
N THR A 180 -1.99 -6.99 -15.61
CA THR A 180 -2.30 -6.71 -17.03
C THR A 180 -2.25 -8.00 -17.86
N ASN A 181 -3.34 -8.76 -17.89
CA ASN A 181 -3.50 -9.95 -18.74
C ASN A 181 -4.93 -10.08 -19.29
N PRO A 182 -5.16 -10.89 -20.35
CA PRO A 182 -6.47 -10.99 -21.01
C PRO A 182 -7.61 -11.37 -20.06
N THR A 183 -7.37 -12.32 -19.16
CA THR A 183 -8.36 -12.76 -18.16
C THR A 183 -8.73 -11.64 -17.20
N SER A 184 -7.74 -10.90 -16.71
CA SER A 184 -7.96 -9.79 -15.77
C SER A 184 -8.69 -8.62 -16.43
N LYS A 185 -8.45 -8.36 -17.72
CA LYS A 185 -9.20 -7.37 -18.50
C LYS A 185 -10.69 -7.73 -18.59
N LEU A 186 -11.00 -8.98 -18.90
CA LEU A 186 -12.40 -9.45 -18.96
C LEU A 186 -13.09 -9.39 -17.59
N ILE A 187 -12.39 -9.76 -16.50
CA ILE A 187 -12.90 -9.59 -15.14
C ILE A 187 -13.18 -8.11 -14.84
N ALA A 188 -12.25 -7.23 -15.21
CA ALA A 188 -12.35 -5.80 -14.97
C ALA A 188 -13.51 -5.15 -15.72
N GLU A 189 -13.67 -5.45 -17.01
CA GLU A 189 -14.80 -5.00 -17.84
C GLU A 189 -16.13 -5.46 -17.24
N ARG A 190 -16.25 -6.76 -16.92
CA ARG A 190 -17.48 -7.31 -16.38
C ARG A 190 -17.80 -6.77 -14.98
N ALA A 191 -16.80 -6.57 -14.13
CA ALA A 191 -17.00 -5.96 -12.82
C ALA A 191 -17.41 -4.49 -12.92
N LYS A 192 -16.92 -3.77 -13.93
CA LYS A 192 -17.35 -2.39 -14.22
C LYS A 192 -18.82 -2.35 -14.63
N GLU A 193 -19.25 -3.27 -15.49
CA GLU A 193 -20.66 -3.38 -15.91
C GLU A 193 -21.58 -3.74 -14.75
N LEU A 194 -21.24 -4.76 -13.96
CA LEU A 194 -22.12 -5.30 -12.92
C LEU A 194 -22.13 -4.47 -11.63
N TYR A 195 -20.99 -3.88 -11.25
CA TYR A 195 -20.80 -3.29 -9.93
C TYR A 195 -20.23 -1.87 -9.97
N ASN A 196 -20.20 -1.24 -11.15
CA ASN A 196 -19.54 0.05 -11.38
C ASN A 196 -18.10 0.08 -10.85
N ALA A 197 -17.39 -1.05 -10.97
CA ALA A 197 -16.08 -1.21 -10.40
C ALA A 197 -15.03 -0.30 -11.07
N LYS A 198 -14.14 0.25 -10.24
CA LYS A 198 -12.95 0.97 -10.71
C LYS A 198 -11.87 -0.02 -11.12
N ILE A 199 -11.34 0.15 -12.33
CA ILE A 199 -10.35 -0.75 -12.91
C ILE A 199 -8.94 -0.22 -12.64
N ILE A 200 -8.11 -1.03 -11.98
CA ILE A 200 -6.67 -0.79 -11.79
C ILE A 200 -5.92 -2.04 -12.25
N LEU A 201 -5.37 -1.98 -13.46
CA LEU A 201 -4.46 -2.99 -13.98
C LEU A 201 -3.03 -2.52 -13.74
N ASP A 202 -2.23 -3.39 -13.12
CA ASP A 202 -0.83 -3.14 -12.78
C ASP A 202 0.02 -4.31 -13.25
N GLU A 203 1.29 -4.11 -13.59
CA GLU A 203 2.17 -5.23 -13.96
C GLU A 203 2.43 -6.16 -12.77
N ASN A 204 2.48 -5.58 -11.55
CA ASN A 204 2.70 -6.32 -10.32
C ASN A 204 1.84 -5.76 -9.18
N PRO A 205 0.54 -6.12 -9.12
CA PRO A 205 -0.39 -5.60 -8.12
C PRO A 205 -0.03 -5.98 -6.68
N LYS A 206 0.76 -7.04 -6.49
CA LYS A 206 1.27 -7.46 -5.17
C LYS A 206 2.26 -6.43 -4.61
N ASP A 207 3.10 -5.86 -5.46
CA ASP A 207 4.20 -4.97 -5.07
C ASP A 207 3.87 -3.49 -5.28
N ILE A 208 2.58 -3.14 -5.43
CA ILE A 208 2.10 -1.76 -5.48
C ILE A 208 2.61 -0.95 -4.29
N THR A 209 3.00 0.31 -4.47
CA THR A 209 3.47 1.14 -3.35
C THR A 209 2.32 1.58 -2.44
N ASP A 210 2.59 1.82 -1.16
CA ASP A 210 1.56 2.29 -0.22
C ASP A 210 0.94 3.61 -0.67
N ASP A 211 1.73 4.54 -1.20
CA ASP A 211 1.22 5.81 -1.73
C ASP A 211 0.26 5.60 -2.91
N LYS A 212 0.57 4.65 -3.80
CA LYS A 212 -0.30 4.32 -4.94
C LYS A 212 -1.57 3.62 -4.46
N LEU A 213 -1.47 2.72 -3.50
CA LEU A 213 -2.62 2.07 -2.87
C LEU A 213 -3.54 3.08 -2.18
N ILE A 214 -2.99 4.03 -1.41
CA ILE A 214 -3.73 5.12 -0.77
C ILE A 214 -4.46 5.97 -1.82
N LYS A 215 -3.79 6.33 -2.93
CA LYS A 215 -4.43 7.06 -4.04
C LYS A 215 -5.57 6.28 -4.70
N ILE A 216 -5.43 4.95 -4.81
CA ILE A 216 -6.48 4.08 -5.37
C ILE A 216 -7.69 4.05 -4.45
N LEU A 217 -7.47 3.91 -3.13
CA LEU A 217 -8.52 3.83 -2.12
C LEU A 217 -9.23 5.17 -1.91
N SER A 218 -8.51 6.29 -1.95
CA SER A 218 -9.05 7.64 -1.66
C SER A 218 -9.92 8.24 -2.78
N LYS A 219 -9.90 7.68 -3.99
CA LYS A 219 -10.64 8.16 -5.18
C LYS A 219 -11.77 7.21 -5.54
#